data_AF-A0A8H3QA82-F1
#
_entry.id   AF-A0A8H3QA82-F1
#
_cell.length_a   1.000
_cell.length_b   1.000
_cell.length_c   1.000
_cell.angle_alpha   90.00
_cell.angle_beta   90.00
_cell.angle_gamma   90.00
#
_symmetry.space_group_name_H-M   'P 1'
#
loop_
_entity.id
_entity.type
_entity.pdbx_description
1 polymer ?
#
loop_
_entity_poly.entity_id
_entity_poly.type
_entity_poly.pdbx_seq_one_letter_code
_entity_poly.pdbx_strand_id
1 'polypeptide(L)'
;MSSQFFPKLSQNYIELLDDDEYYDVTIEAGEDPNVNIFRAHMNILCYRSPYLRRVLASNKRNNDNILAHIKLPNISPEILKIILKYIYGGILSLDEQESSDILKILIAADELLLQEIVEYLQDYLVENKSKWIVQHFELVHQTGFQRNNLIKIQQFCTNLMAKSPEKIFKSFDFTSLPEKSLILLIKRNDLQMNEIEVWEHVLKWGLAQNPTLIPDPDTWTDEDFKIMENTLKECLPLIRFFSLSSKEFLQKVHPYKKLLKHQLYENLLNSYLDPEIEPNDNVSFPRNIQVDEIIDSKIVNLNIVSTISRWIDKVEINDKFSQLRELYVPYKFKLLLRASKDGFNPGTFHTLCDDKAFTITFVKIKETEEIMGGYNPSIFISSDSWGKTKDSFIFTFKNIYSFKGSIISKVNEMDCAINNHREHGPGFGNDLILYASKGSITGINAIICKKEYYDKKLNDIKEEFLIEDYEILKPFVLLDKRFLYVLLNPDFRVQTAPNFKNPLRDNTWSKEKLFRIIGLFYIKKNAEVIMHESKYYETDEFRAKEIPFIGWQPERFWIYVVVGSIKLHNYKMALVQIVLFN
;
A
#
# COMPACT_ATOMS: atom_id res chain seq x y z
N MET A 1 -2.63 -39.86 -36.48
CA MET A 1 -3.66 -39.09 -35.76
C MET A 1 -4.36 -40.04 -34.80
N SER A 2 -4.51 -39.68 -33.53
CA SER A 2 -5.33 -40.45 -32.58
C SER A 2 -6.72 -39.80 -32.48
N SER A 3 -7.77 -40.60 -32.55
CA SER A 3 -9.14 -40.16 -32.22
C SER A 3 -9.42 -40.50 -30.76
N GLN A 4 -9.95 -39.55 -29.99
CA GLN A 4 -10.22 -39.70 -28.56
C GLN A 4 -11.73 -39.80 -28.31
N PHE A 5 -12.17 -40.87 -27.63
CA PHE A 5 -13.58 -41.14 -27.32
C PHE A 5 -13.86 -41.08 -25.81
N PHE A 6 -13.23 -40.13 -25.12
CA PHE A 6 -13.30 -40.01 -23.67
C PHE A 6 -14.71 -39.73 -23.10
N PRO A 7 -15.61 -38.97 -23.76
CA PRO A 7 -16.93 -38.70 -23.18
C PRO A 7 -17.76 -39.96 -22.93
N LYS A 8 -17.82 -40.90 -23.90
CA LYS A 8 -18.58 -42.15 -23.71
C LYS A 8 -17.91 -43.06 -22.67
N LEU A 9 -16.57 -43.13 -22.67
CA LEU A 9 -15.82 -43.88 -21.66
C LEU A 9 -16.09 -43.36 -20.24
N SER A 10 -16.02 -42.04 -20.05
CA SER A 10 -16.34 -41.36 -18.78
C SER A 10 -17.76 -41.68 -18.32
N GLN A 11 -18.74 -41.56 -19.22
CA GLN A 11 -20.13 -41.88 -18.91
C GLN A 11 -20.31 -43.35 -18.51
N ASN A 12 -19.63 -44.29 -19.18
CA ASN A 12 -19.69 -45.70 -18.83
C ASN A 12 -19.10 -45.99 -17.44
N TYR A 13 -18.06 -45.27 -17.01
CA TYR A 13 -17.56 -45.40 -15.64
C TYR A 13 -18.51 -44.78 -14.60
N ILE A 14 -19.21 -43.70 -14.92
CA ILE A 14 -20.26 -43.16 -14.03
C ILE A 14 -21.42 -44.15 -13.91
N GLU A 15 -21.86 -44.75 -15.02
CA GLU A 15 -22.87 -45.82 -15.03
C GLU A 15 -22.43 -47.00 -14.14
N LEU A 16 -21.14 -47.38 -14.20
CA LEU A 16 -20.57 -48.42 -13.33
C LEU A 16 -20.57 -48.05 -11.84
N LEU A 17 -20.45 -46.77 -11.48
CA LEU A 17 -20.53 -46.32 -10.08
C LEU A 17 -21.96 -46.44 -9.52
N ASP A 18 -22.96 -46.22 -10.36
CA ASP A 18 -24.38 -46.32 -9.98
C ASP A 18 -24.89 -47.77 -10.02
N ASP A 19 -24.10 -48.70 -10.58
CA ASP A 19 -24.40 -50.13 -10.61
C ASP A 19 -24.08 -50.78 -9.25
N ASP A 20 -24.90 -51.76 -8.88
CA ASP A 20 -24.77 -52.55 -7.66
C ASP A 20 -23.94 -53.83 -7.88
N GLU A 21 -23.40 -54.01 -9.09
CA GLU A 21 -22.61 -55.16 -9.50
C GLU A 21 -21.09 -54.91 -9.43
N TYR A 22 -20.30 -55.99 -9.30
CA TYR A 22 -18.83 -56.02 -9.41
C TYR A 22 -18.01 -55.12 -8.45
N TYR A 23 -18.63 -54.46 -7.48
CA TYR A 23 -17.92 -53.71 -6.44
C TYR A 23 -17.05 -54.62 -5.56
N ASP A 24 -15.87 -54.12 -5.18
CA ASP A 24 -14.90 -54.81 -4.32
C ASP A 24 -14.54 -54.00 -3.06
N VAL A 25 -15.16 -52.82 -2.89
CA VAL A 25 -15.03 -51.97 -1.70
C VAL A 25 -16.33 -51.23 -1.38
N THR A 26 -16.56 -50.99 -0.09
CA THR A 26 -17.60 -50.07 0.42
C THR A 26 -16.98 -48.86 1.11
N ILE A 27 -17.62 -47.70 0.96
CA ILE A 27 -17.22 -46.45 1.60
C ILE A 27 -18.42 -45.95 2.42
N GLU A 28 -18.25 -45.86 3.73
CA GLU A 28 -19.19 -45.24 4.66
C GLU A 28 -18.82 -43.75 4.79
N ALA A 29 -19.78 -42.85 4.53
CA ALA A 29 -19.57 -41.41 4.58
C ALA A 29 -20.61 -40.71 5.45
N GLY A 30 -20.18 -39.68 6.17
CA GLY A 30 -20.96 -38.96 7.17
C GLY A 30 -20.84 -39.55 8.58
N GLU A 31 -21.51 -38.90 9.53
CA GLU A 31 -21.65 -39.34 10.91
C GLU A 31 -23.13 -39.53 11.27
N ASP A 32 -23.42 -40.43 12.20
CA ASP A 32 -24.79 -40.72 12.64
C ASP A 32 -25.54 -39.44 13.05
N PRO A 33 -26.79 -39.23 12.59
CA PRO A 33 -27.64 -40.16 11.84
C PRO A 33 -27.53 -40.08 10.30
N ASN A 34 -26.68 -39.22 9.75
CA ASN A 34 -26.61 -38.92 8.32
C ASN A 34 -25.48 -39.70 7.63
N VAL A 35 -25.57 -41.03 7.67
CA VAL A 35 -24.57 -41.94 7.11
C VAL A 35 -25.12 -42.65 5.87
N ASN A 36 -24.35 -42.67 4.79
CA ASN A 36 -24.63 -43.50 3.62
C ASN A 36 -23.43 -44.39 3.28
N ILE A 37 -23.72 -45.59 2.78
CA ILE A 37 -22.73 -46.54 2.30
C ILE A 37 -22.74 -46.54 0.77
N PHE A 38 -21.57 -46.31 0.18
CA PHE A 38 -21.34 -46.30 -1.26
C PHE A 38 -20.59 -47.56 -1.67
N ARG A 39 -21.02 -48.19 -2.77
CA ARG A 39 -20.32 -49.30 -3.41
C ARG A 39 -19.36 -48.74 -4.46
N ALA A 40 -18.14 -49.26 -4.52
CA ALA A 40 -17.12 -48.72 -5.42
C ALA A 40 -16.07 -49.78 -5.82
N HIS A 41 -15.14 -49.36 -6.68
CA HIS A 41 -14.15 -50.21 -7.33
C HIS A 41 -12.73 -49.77 -6.94
N MET A 42 -11.99 -50.64 -6.26
CA MET A 42 -10.66 -50.37 -5.70
C MET A 42 -9.67 -49.90 -6.76
N ASN A 43 -9.71 -50.49 -7.95
CA ASN A 43 -8.83 -50.12 -9.06
C ASN A 43 -9.00 -48.65 -9.45
N ILE A 44 -10.22 -48.17 -9.67
CA ILE A 44 -10.49 -46.77 -10.05
C ILE A 44 -10.07 -45.83 -8.92
N LEU A 45 -10.51 -46.11 -7.68
CA LEU A 45 -10.19 -45.28 -6.52
C LEU A 45 -8.67 -45.15 -6.29
N CYS A 46 -7.94 -46.27 -6.36
CA CYS A 46 -6.49 -46.29 -6.15
C CYS A 46 -5.74 -45.48 -7.21
N TYR A 47 -6.19 -45.49 -8.47
CA TYR A 47 -5.51 -44.74 -9.52
C TYR A 47 -5.79 -43.24 -9.47
N ARG A 48 -6.95 -42.84 -8.94
CA ARG A 48 -7.37 -41.42 -8.91
C ARG A 48 -7.06 -40.71 -7.59
N SER A 49 -7.01 -41.43 -6.46
CA SER A 49 -6.70 -40.86 -5.15
C SER A 49 -5.50 -41.55 -4.49
N PRO A 50 -4.39 -40.83 -4.27
CA PRO A 50 -3.26 -41.32 -3.49
C PRO A 50 -3.63 -41.66 -2.04
N TYR A 51 -4.59 -40.93 -1.45
CA TYR A 51 -5.11 -41.24 -0.12
C TYR A 51 -5.79 -42.59 -0.10
N LEU A 52 -6.79 -42.81 -0.97
CA LEU A 52 -7.54 -44.06 -1.02
C LEU A 52 -6.63 -45.24 -1.39
N ARG A 53 -5.64 -45.04 -2.26
CA ARG A 53 -4.62 -46.05 -2.56
C ARG A 53 -3.90 -46.53 -1.29
N ARG A 54 -3.47 -45.59 -0.43
CA ARG A 54 -2.77 -45.92 0.82
C ARG A 54 -3.68 -46.63 1.82
N VAL A 55 -4.92 -46.17 1.97
CA VAL A 55 -5.90 -46.79 2.87
C VAL A 55 -6.21 -48.23 2.42
N LEU A 56 -6.48 -48.42 1.13
CA LEU A 56 -6.81 -49.74 0.56
C LEU A 56 -5.64 -50.72 0.57
N ALA A 57 -4.41 -50.24 0.35
CA ALA A 57 -3.21 -51.09 0.44
C ALA A 57 -2.98 -51.63 1.86
N SER A 58 -3.31 -50.86 2.89
CA SER A 58 -3.22 -51.30 4.29
C SER A 58 -4.29 -52.34 4.64
N ASN A 59 -5.52 -52.17 4.12
CA ASN A 59 -6.61 -53.12 4.35
C ASN A 59 -6.32 -54.51 3.74
N LYS A 60 -5.68 -54.57 2.56
CA LYS A 60 -5.28 -55.84 1.92
C LYS A 60 -4.30 -56.69 2.74
N ARG A 61 -3.57 -56.10 3.70
CA ARG A 61 -2.60 -56.85 4.53
C ARG A 61 -3.26 -57.58 5.71
N ASN A 62 -4.52 -57.29 6.02
CA ASN A 62 -5.13 -57.66 7.29
C ASN A 62 -6.22 -58.75 7.21
N ASN A 63 -6.78 -59.10 6.04
CA ASN A 63 -7.76 -60.19 5.90
C ASN A 63 -7.98 -60.59 4.43
N ASP A 64 -7.99 -61.90 4.12
CA ASP A 64 -8.09 -62.41 2.74
C ASP A 64 -9.53 -62.62 2.22
N ASN A 65 -10.58 -62.50 3.05
CA ASN A 65 -11.96 -62.82 2.65
C ASN A 65 -13.04 -61.79 3.04
N ILE A 66 -12.67 -60.61 3.57
CA ILE A 66 -13.64 -59.57 3.96
C ILE A 66 -13.57 -58.43 2.95
N LEU A 67 -14.71 -58.07 2.37
CA LEU A 67 -14.87 -56.90 1.49
C LEU A 67 -14.23 -55.67 2.13
N ALA A 68 -13.39 -54.92 1.39
CA ALA A 68 -12.74 -53.74 1.93
C ALA A 68 -13.80 -52.68 2.33
N HIS A 69 -13.60 -52.05 3.49
CA HIS A 69 -14.49 -51.05 4.03
C HIS A 69 -13.69 -49.81 4.46
N ILE A 70 -14.10 -48.63 3.99
CA ILE A 70 -13.48 -47.34 4.28
C ILE A 70 -14.50 -46.46 5.01
N LYS A 71 -14.07 -45.76 6.06
CA LYS A 71 -14.90 -44.77 6.76
C LYS A 71 -14.37 -43.35 6.50
N LEU A 72 -15.26 -42.45 6.10
CA LEU A 72 -14.99 -41.04 5.81
C LEU A 72 -16.00 -40.15 6.57
N PRO A 73 -15.91 -40.08 7.91
CA PRO A 73 -16.92 -39.37 8.72
C PRO A 73 -16.97 -37.86 8.44
N ASN A 74 -15.86 -37.26 8.05
CA ASN A 74 -15.74 -35.82 7.78
C ASN A 74 -16.35 -35.38 6.44
N ILE A 75 -16.80 -36.32 5.60
CA ILE A 75 -17.32 -36.05 4.27
C ILE A 75 -18.78 -36.46 4.24
N SER A 76 -19.70 -35.51 4.00
CA SER A 76 -21.12 -35.85 3.90
C SER A 76 -21.41 -36.74 2.68
N PRO A 77 -22.48 -37.55 2.71
CA PRO A 77 -22.89 -38.36 1.57
C PRO A 77 -23.03 -37.59 0.25
N GLU A 78 -23.60 -36.39 0.29
CA GLU A 78 -23.86 -35.54 -0.87
C GLU A 78 -22.54 -35.10 -1.51
N ILE A 79 -21.59 -34.66 -0.68
CA ILE A 79 -20.26 -34.24 -1.11
C ILE A 79 -19.48 -35.43 -1.67
N LEU A 80 -19.51 -36.58 -0.99
CA LEU A 80 -18.84 -37.79 -1.49
C LEU A 80 -19.39 -38.22 -2.85
N LYS A 81 -20.71 -38.14 -3.06
CA LYS A 81 -21.33 -38.46 -4.35
C LYS A 81 -20.77 -37.60 -5.49
N ILE A 82 -20.58 -36.30 -5.25
CA ILE A 82 -19.97 -35.40 -6.24
C ILE A 82 -18.51 -35.79 -6.51
N ILE A 83 -17.74 -36.09 -5.46
CA ILE A 83 -16.34 -36.51 -5.59
C ILE A 83 -16.22 -37.84 -6.33
N LEU A 84 -17.08 -38.82 -6.06
CA LEU A 84 -17.07 -40.11 -6.74
C LEU A 84 -17.39 -39.95 -8.23
N LYS A 85 -18.36 -39.11 -8.60
CA LYS A 85 -18.62 -38.79 -10.01
C LYS A 85 -17.39 -38.20 -10.72
N TYR A 86 -16.63 -37.34 -10.03
CA TYR A 86 -15.36 -36.88 -10.56
C TYR A 86 -14.31 -37.99 -10.65
N ILE A 87 -14.19 -38.85 -9.63
CA ILE A 87 -13.19 -39.91 -9.61
C ILE A 87 -13.41 -40.85 -10.80
N TYR A 88 -14.67 -41.21 -11.08
CA TYR A 88 -15.02 -42.15 -12.16
C TYR A 88 -15.07 -41.49 -13.53
N GLY A 89 -15.73 -40.34 -13.65
CA GLY A 89 -16.00 -39.70 -14.94
C GLY A 89 -15.12 -38.50 -15.25
N GLY A 90 -14.38 -37.95 -14.29
CA GLY A 90 -13.69 -36.66 -14.45
C GLY A 90 -14.66 -35.47 -14.53
N ILE A 91 -15.91 -35.63 -14.09
CA ILE A 91 -16.95 -34.59 -14.15
C ILE A 91 -17.16 -34.00 -12.75
N LEU A 92 -16.98 -32.68 -12.64
CA LEU A 92 -17.29 -31.91 -11.44
C LEU A 92 -18.40 -30.91 -11.78
N SER A 93 -19.60 -31.12 -11.22
CA SER A 93 -20.74 -30.21 -11.42
C SER A 93 -20.87 -29.26 -10.23
N LEU A 94 -20.79 -27.95 -10.49
CA LEU A 94 -20.88 -26.89 -9.47
C LEU A 94 -22.11 -25.98 -9.64
N ASP A 95 -22.86 -26.11 -10.75
CA ASP A 95 -23.90 -25.15 -11.14
C ASP A 95 -25.05 -25.04 -10.13
N GLU A 96 -25.33 -26.12 -9.41
CA GLU A 96 -26.40 -26.20 -8.40
C GLU A 96 -25.86 -26.09 -6.96
N GLN A 97 -24.56 -25.91 -6.78
CA GLN A 97 -23.93 -25.98 -5.45
C GLN A 97 -23.83 -24.59 -4.81
N GLU A 98 -24.24 -24.51 -3.55
CA GLU A 98 -23.99 -23.32 -2.73
C GLU A 98 -22.48 -23.14 -2.49
N SER A 99 -22.02 -21.90 -2.31
CA SER A 99 -20.60 -21.63 -2.07
C SER A 99 -20.05 -22.37 -0.84
N SER A 100 -20.89 -22.59 0.18
CA SER A 100 -20.59 -23.39 1.37
C SER A 100 -20.29 -24.84 1.02
N ASP A 101 -21.09 -25.44 0.14
CA ASP A 101 -20.89 -26.81 -0.33
C ASP A 101 -19.67 -26.91 -1.24
N ILE A 102 -19.41 -25.92 -2.10
CA ILE A 102 -18.18 -25.86 -2.90
C ILE A 102 -16.93 -25.85 -1.99
N LEU A 103 -16.96 -25.12 -0.87
CA LEU A 103 -15.89 -25.16 0.12
C LEU A 103 -15.75 -26.56 0.75
N LYS A 104 -16.86 -27.23 1.08
CA LYS A 104 -16.83 -28.63 1.59
C LYS A 104 -16.28 -29.61 0.55
N ILE A 105 -16.61 -29.45 -0.74
CA ILE A 105 -16.03 -30.24 -1.83
C ILE A 105 -14.51 -30.02 -1.88
N LEU A 106 -14.05 -28.78 -1.77
CA LEU A 106 -12.61 -28.45 -1.73
C LEU A 106 -11.92 -29.12 -0.53
N ILE A 107 -12.54 -29.06 0.66
CA ILE A 107 -12.03 -29.71 1.88
C ILE A 107 -11.90 -31.22 1.69
N ALA A 108 -12.94 -31.87 1.16
CA ALA A 108 -12.95 -33.31 0.93
C ALA A 108 -11.98 -33.73 -0.18
N ALA A 109 -11.83 -32.92 -1.22
CA ALA A 109 -10.83 -33.13 -2.28
C ALA A 109 -9.39 -33.04 -1.74
N ASP A 110 -9.11 -32.10 -0.83
CA ASP A 110 -7.82 -32.00 -0.14
C ASP A 110 -7.55 -33.22 0.75
N GLU A 111 -8.54 -33.65 1.55
CA GLU A 111 -8.43 -34.86 2.38
C GLU A 111 -8.12 -36.12 1.56
N LEU A 112 -8.78 -36.25 0.40
CA LEU A 112 -8.59 -37.37 -0.52
C LEU A 112 -7.38 -37.19 -1.47
N LEU A 113 -6.60 -36.11 -1.31
CA LEU A 113 -5.42 -35.78 -2.12
C LEU A 113 -5.71 -35.72 -3.64
N LEU A 114 -6.83 -35.12 -4.01
CA LEU A 114 -7.28 -34.91 -5.40
C LEU A 114 -6.77 -33.57 -5.94
N GLN A 115 -5.45 -33.46 -6.14
CA GLN A 115 -4.77 -32.18 -6.44
C GLN A 115 -5.37 -31.40 -7.62
N GLU A 116 -5.76 -32.10 -8.69
CA GLU A 116 -6.39 -31.50 -9.88
C GLU A 116 -7.66 -30.70 -9.54
N ILE A 117 -8.56 -31.25 -8.71
CA ILE A 117 -9.74 -30.50 -8.26
C ILE A 117 -9.35 -29.42 -7.25
N VAL A 118 -8.43 -29.72 -6.33
CA VAL A 118 -8.02 -28.77 -5.29
C VAL A 118 -7.50 -27.47 -5.90
N GLU A 119 -6.74 -27.56 -6.99
CA GLU A 119 -6.27 -26.39 -7.73
C GLU A 119 -7.42 -25.64 -8.42
N TYR A 120 -8.29 -26.37 -9.14
CA TYR A 120 -9.44 -25.81 -9.84
C TYR A 120 -10.44 -25.11 -8.91
N LEU A 121 -10.82 -25.75 -7.79
CA LEU A 121 -11.81 -25.21 -6.86
C LEU A 121 -11.31 -23.98 -6.11
N GLN A 122 -10.02 -23.91 -5.81
CA GLN A 122 -9.43 -22.72 -5.22
C GLN A 122 -9.54 -21.52 -6.16
N ASP A 123 -9.18 -21.70 -7.44
CA ASP A 123 -9.33 -20.65 -8.46
C ASP A 123 -10.80 -20.24 -8.59
N TYR A 124 -11.69 -21.23 -8.73
CA TYR A 124 -13.11 -20.99 -8.90
C TYR A 124 -13.70 -20.18 -7.74
N LEU A 125 -13.39 -20.53 -6.49
CA LEU A 125 -13.85 -19.80 -5.30
C LEU A 125 -13.33 -18.37 -5.27
N VAL A 126 -12.05 -18.15 -5.57
CA VAL A 126 -11.43 -16.82 -5.57
C VAL A 126 -12.00 -15.94 -6.68
N GLU A 127 -12.14 -16.47 -7.89
CA GLU A 127 -12.58 -15.71 -9.07
C GLU A 127 -14.09 -15.44 -9.04
N ASN A 128 -14.90 -16.45 -8.70
CA ASN A 128 -16.35 -16.39 -8.86
C ASN A 128 -17.11 -16.16 -7.55
N LYS A 129 -16.52 -16.50 -6.40
CA LYS A 129 -17.20 -16.45 -5.09
C LYS A 129 -16.51 -15.51 -4.08
N SER A 130 -15.65 -14.59 -4.54
CA SER A 130 -14.93 -13.61 -3.70
C SER A 130 -15.84 -12.83 -2.73
N LYS A 131 -17.02 -12.37 -3.17
CA LYS A 131 -17.99 -11.68 -2.31
C LYS A 131 -18.46 -12.54 -1.15
N TRP A 132 -18.73 -13.82 -1.41
CA TRP A 132 -19.15 -14.78 -0.39
C TRP A 132 -18.00 -15.07 0.59
N ILE A 133 -16.76 -15.19 0.10
CA ILE A 133 -15.57 -15.34 0.94
C ILE A 133 -15.42 -14.16 1.90
N VAL A 134 -15.61 -12.92 1.43
CA VAL A 134 -15.54 -11.73 2.29
C VAL A 134 -16.60 -11.77 3.39
N GLN A 135 -17.82 -12.22 3.09
CA GLN A 135 -18.91 -12.35 4.07
C GLN A 135 -18.67 -13.46 5.09
N HIS A 136 -17.96 -14.53 4.69
CA HIS A 136 -17.67 -15.70 5.52
C HIS A 136 -16.17 -15.82 5.78
N PHE A 137 -15.50 -14.68 5.99
CA PHE A 137 -14.05 -14.60 6.03
C PHE A 137 -13.44 -15.54 7.07
N GLU A 138 -13.97 -15.56 8.29
CA GLU A 138 -13.49 -16.41 9.37
C GLU A 138 -13.46 -17.89 8.98
N LEU A 139 -14.58 -18.41 8.47
CA LEU A 139 -14.71 -19.81 8.05
C LEU A 139 -13.68 -20.17 6.97
N VAL A 140 -13.58 -19.33 5.93
CA VAL A 140 -12.68 -19.59 4.80
C VAL A 140 -11.22 -19.46 5.22
N HIS A 141 -10.91 -18.47 6.06
CA HIS A 141 -9.57 -18.26 6.60
C HIS A 141 -9.13 -19.44 7.47
N GLN A 142 -9.93 -19.86 8.44
CA GLN A 142 -9.63 -21.01 9.29
C GLN A 142 -9.44 -22.28 8.46
N THR A 143 -10.34 -22.53 7.50
CA THR A 143 -10.24 -23.67 6.57
C THR A 143 -8.92 -23.64 5.79
N GLY A 144 -8.57 -22.48 5.24
CA GLY A 144 -7.35 -22.28 4.45
C GLY A 144 -6.09 -22.52 5.29
N PHE A 145 -6.04 -22.02 6.52
CA PHE A 145 -4.85 -22.09 7.37
C PHE A 145 -4.70 -23.40 8.17
N GLN A 146 -5.77 -24.18 8.32
CA GLN A 146 -5.69 -25.56 8.83
C GLN A 146 -5.11 -26.54 7.79
N ARG A 147 -5.10 -26.17 6.50
CA ARG A 147 -4.77 -27.07 5.39
C ARG A 147 -3.61 -26.54 4.56
N ASN A 148 -2.51 -27.29 4.50
CA ASN A 148 -1.29 -26.81 3.84
C ASN A 148 -1.40 -26.66 2.31
N ASN A 149 -2.31 -27.39 1.65
CA ASN A 149 -2.45 -27.37 0.19
C ASN A 149 -3.36 -26.24 -0.34
N LEU A 150 -4.02 -25.48 0.55
CA LEU A 150 -4.96 -24.42 0.17
C LEU A 150 -4.27 -23.06 0.02
N ILE A 151 -3.16 -23.03 -0.71
CA ILE A 151 -2.27 -21.87 -0.82
C ILE A 151 -2.97 -20.64 -1.42
N LYS A 152 -3.82 -20.81 -2.44
CA LYS A 152 -4.48 -19.68 -3.12
C LYS A 152 -5.53 -19.04 -2.22
N ILE A 153 -6.25 -19.84 -1.42
CA ILE A 153 -7.17 -19.34 -0.40
C ILE A 153 -6.41 -18.60 0.70
N GLN A 154 -5.30 -19.17 1.22
CA GLN A 154 -4.45 -18.49 2.21
C GLN A 154 -3.95 -17.13 1.69
N GLN A 155 -3.47 -17.08 0.44
CA GLN A 155 -3.02 -15.85 -0.21
C GLN A 155 -4.15 -14.85 -0.39
N PHE A 156 -5.32 -15.28 -0.82
CA PHE A 156 -6.50 -14.43 -0.98
C PHE A 156 -6.93 -13.81 0.34
N CYS A 157 -7.08 -14.62 1.40
CA CYS A 157 -7.43 -14.11 2.73
C CYS A 157 -6.36 -13.15 3.27
N THR A 158 -5.08 -13.46 3.08
CA THR A 158 -3.97 -12.58 3.49
C THR A 158 -4.00 -11.26 2.73
N ASN A 159 -4.30 -11.28 1.42
CA ASN A 159 -4.46 -10.08 0.60
C ASN A 159 -5.64 -9.21 1.08
N LEU A 160 -6.77 -9.82 1.44
CA LEU A 160 -7.93 -9.10 1.99
C LEU A 160 -7.60 -8.40 3.30
N MET A 161 -6.95 -9.11 4.24
CA MET A 161 -6.50 -8.52 5.51
C MET A 161 -5.51 -7.37 5.28
N ALA A 162 -4.56 -7.54 4.36
CA ALA A 162 -3.57 -6.52 4.08
C ALA A 162 -4.18 -5.23 3.51
N LYS A 163 -5.13 -5.36 2.58
CA LYS A 163 -5.76 -4.21 1.89
C LYS A 163 -6.84 -3.51 2.71
N SER A 164 -7.44 -4.18 3.69
CA SER A 164 -8.54 -3.61 4.48
C SER A 164 -8.59 -4.19 5.90
N PRO A 165 -7.51 -4.04 6.69
CA PRO A 165 -7.42 -4.67 8.01
C PRO A 165 -8.55 -4.24 8.93
N GLU A 166 -8.91 -2.96 8.97
CA GLU A 166 -10.02 -2.46 9.80
C GLU A 166 -11.36 -3.13 9.50
N LYS A 167 -11.65 -3.42 8.23
CA LYS A 167 -12.92 -4.06 7.85
C LYS A 167 -12.95 -5.50 8.33
N ILE A 168 -11.84 -6.21 8.17
CA ILE A 168 -11.74 -7.62 8.56
C ILE A 168 -11.75 -7.75 10.09
N PHE A 169 -10.98 -6.94 10.81
CA PHE A 169 -10.84 -7.03 12.27
C PHE A 169 -12.08 -6.54 13.04
N LYS A 170 -13.05 -5.91 12.35
CA LYS A 170 -14.41 -5.68 12.89
C LYS A 170 -15.28 -6.93 12.89
N SER A 171 -15.09 -7.82 11.92
CA SER A 171 -15.88 -9.03 11.75
C SER A 171 -15.21 -10.30 12.27
N PHE A 172 -13.91 -10.25 12.56
CA PHE A 172 -13.09 -11.40 12.92
C PHE A 172 -12.09 -11.01 14.01
N ASP A 173 -11.98 -11.83 15.06
CA ASP A 173 -11.06 -11.54 16.15
C ASP A 173 -9.61 -11.77 15.70
N PHE A 174 -8.83 -10.69 15.66
CA PHE A 174 -7.41 -10.75 15.35
C PHE A 174 -6.64 -11.72 16.25
N THR A 175 -7.06 -11.87 17.51
CA THR A 175 -6.36 -12.70 18.48
C THR A 175 -6.51 -14.20 18.22
N SER A 176 -7.48 -14.62 17.40
CA SER A 176 -7.65 -16.02 16.98
C SER A 176 -6.85 -16.39 15.72
N LEU A 177 -6.05 -15.47 15.17
CA LEU A 177 -5.20 -15.78 14.02
C LEU A 177 -4.19 -16.90 14.36
N PRO A 178 -4.04 -17.93 13.52
CA PRO A 178 -2.91 -18.83 13.59
C PRO A 178 -1.60 -18.04 13.40
N GLU A 179 -0.55 -18.39 14.14
CA GLU A 179 0.75 -17.71 14.10
C GLU A 179 1.28 -17.57 12.65
N LYS A 180 1.17 -18.65 11.86
CA LYS A 180 1.54 -18.64 10.42
C LYS A 180 0.80 -17.54 9.64
N SER A 181 -0.48 -17.31 9.91
CA SER A 181 -1.25 -16.25 9.27
C SER A 181 -0.80 -14.87 9.73
N LEU A 182 -0.52 -14.70 11.03
CA LEU A 182 -0.04 -13.45 11.58
C LEU A 182 1.31 -13.07 10.94
N ILE A 183 2.26 -14.01 10.90
CA ILE A 183 3.57 -13.85 10.26
C ILE A 183 3.42 -13.45 8.79
N LEU A 184 2.58 -14.16 8.02
CA LEU A 184 2.35 -13.84 6.61
C LEU A 184 1.75 -12.43 6.42
N LEU A 185 0.91 -11.97 7.34
CA LEU A 185 0.31 -10.65 7.29
C LEU A 185 1.34 -9.55 7.61
N ILE A 186 2.04 -9.65 8.75
CA ILE A 186 2.97 -8.61 9.21
C ILE A 186 4.28 -8.58 8.40
N LYS A 187 4.58 -9.61 7.62
CA LYS A 187 5.71 -9.58 6.67
C LYS A 187 5.47 -8.64 5.48
N ARG A 188 4.22 -8.27 5.19
CA ARG A 188 3.84 -7.54 3.97
C ARG A 188 4.23 -6.07 3.95
N ASN A 189 4.80 -5.62 2.83
CA ASN A 189 5.08 -4.21 2.59
C ASN A 189 3.82 -3.37 2.36
N ASP A 190 2.76 -3.96 1.83
CA ASP A 190 1.51 -3.29 1.43
C ASP A 190 0.36 -3.44 2.45
N LEU A 191 0.67 -3.85 3.67
CA LEU A 191 -0.31 -3.87 4.77
C LEU A 191 -0.73 -2.44 5.12
N GLN A 192 -2.02 -2.15 4.98
CA GLN A 192 -2.66 -0.84 5.17
C GLN A 192 -2.88 -0.55 6.67
N MET A 193 -1.80 -0.51 7.45
CA MET A 193 -1.82 -0.29 8.90
C MET A 193 -0.51 0.40 9.33
N ASN A 194 -0.59 1.37 10.23
CA ASN A 194 0.60 2.03 10.77
C ASN A 194 1.41 1.05 11.63
N GLU A 195 2.73 1.22 11.68
CA GLU A 195 3.57 0.24 12.39
C GLU A 195 3.27 0.18 13.89
N ILE A 196 2.85 1.30 14.50
CA ILE A 196 2.42 1.31 15.89
C ILE A 196 1.21 0.42 16.13
N GLU A 197 0.24 0.45 15.21
CA GLU A 197 -0.95 -0.39 15.29
C GLU A 197 -0.56 -1.86 15.08
N VAL A 198 0.36 -2.16 14.16
CA VAL A 198 0.89 -3.52 13.98
C VAL A 198 1.52 -4.04 15.27
N TRP A 199 2.34 -3.22 15.93
CA TRP A 199 2.94 -3.56 17.22
C TRP A 199 1.89 -3.85 18.30
N GLU A 200 0.90 -2.96 18.44
CA GLU A 200 -0.18 -3.14 19.43
C GLU A 200 -1.01 -4.40 19.17
N HIS A 201 -1.31 -4.70 17.90
CA HIS A 201 -2.03 -5.92 17.52
C HIS A 201 -1.21 -7.18 17.81
N VAL A 202 0.09 -7.18 17.51
CA VAL A 202 0.99 -8.30 17.79
C VAL A 202 1.14 -8.54 19.30
N LEU A 203 1.27 -7.47 20.09
CA LEU A 203 1.25 -7.55 21.56
C LEU A 203 -0.08 -8.13 22.06
N LYS A 204 -1.21 -7.62 21.56
CA LYS A 204 -2.55 -8.10 21.93
C LYS A 204 -2.71 -9.59 21.60
N TRP A 205 -2.23 -10.02 20.43
CA TRP A 205 -2.23 -11.43 20.03
C TRP A 205 -1.37 -12.27 20.98
N GLY A 206 -0.15 -11.82 21.30
CA GLY A 206 0.75 -12.52 22.22
C GLY A 206 0.18 -12.67 23.63
N LEU A 207 -0.51 -11.64 24.14
CA LEU A 207 -1.22 -11.68 25.42
C LEU A 207 -2.38 -12.68 25.39
N ALA A 208 -3.14 -12.74 24.29
CA ALA A 208 -4.23 -13.70 24.15
C ALA A 208 -3.75 -15.16 24.11
N GLN A 209 -2.54 -15.41 23.56
CA GLN A 209 -1.92 -16.74 23.62
C GLN A 209 -1.40 -17.11 25.02
N ASN A 210 -1.24 -16.12 25.92
CA ASN A 210 -0.70 -16.28 27.26
C ASN A 210 -1.63 -15.66 28.31
N PRO A 211 -2.81 -16.26 28.58
CA PRO A 211 -3.86 -15.64 29.39
C PRO A 211 -3.49 -15.42 30.87
N THR A 212 -2.37 -15.98 31.34
CA THR A 212 -1.83 -15.74 32.68
C THR A 212 -1.11 -14.41 32.82
N LEU A 213 -0.71 -13.79 31.71
CA LEU A 213 0.01 -12.52 31.71
C LEU A 213 -0.96 -11.35 31.85
N ILE A 214 -0.72 -10.52 32.86
CA ILE A 214 -1.44 -9.26 33.05
C ILE A 214 -0.92 -8.27 32.00
N PRO A 215 -1.76 -7.45 31.34
CA PRO A 215 -1.33 -6.48 30.34
C PRO A 215 -0.67 -5.24 30.96
N ASP A 216 0.28 -5.44 31.87
CA ASP A 216 1.07 -4.41 32.54
C ASP A 216 2.54 -4.87 32.65
N PRO A 217 3.45 -4.41 31.76
CA PRO A 217 4.83 -4.87 31.73
C PRO A 217 5.63 -4.49 32.98
N ASP A 218 5.20 -3.49 33.76
CA ASP A 218 5.88 -3.12 35.01
C ASP A 218 5.70 -4.18 36.10
N THR A 219 4.69 -5.04 35.97
CA THR A 219 4.41 -6.15 36.88
C THR A 219 5.06 -7.48 36.46
N TRP A 220 5.67 -7.54 35.28
CA TRP A 220 6.20 -8.78 34.73
C TRP A 220 7.53 -9.19 35.36
N THR A 221 7.61 -10.47 35.71
CA THR A 221 8.87 -11.13 36.09
C THR A 221 9.71 -11.46 34.86
N ASP A 222 10.98 -11.81 35.05
CA ASP A 222 11.83 -12.22 33.93
C ASP A 222 11.32 -13.50 33.22
N GLU A 223 10.60 -14.38 33.93
CA GLU A 223 9.97 -15.55 33.32
C GLU A 223 8.75 -15.15 32.48
N ASP A 224 7.96 -14.16 32.92
CA ASP A 224 6.83 -13.62 32.14
C ASP A 224 7.32 -13.02 30.80
N PHE A 225 8.41 -12.25 30.85
CA PHE A 225 9.05 -11.72 29.64
C PHE A 225 9.54 -12.84 28.72
N LYS A 226 10.10 -13.91 29.26
CA LYS A 226 10.58 -15.05 28.48
C LYS A 226 9.45 -15.84 27.82
N ILE A 227 8.32 -16.00 28.50
CA ILE A 227 7.10 -16.60 27.92
C ILE A 227 6.65 -15.78 26.71
N MET A 228 6.50 -14.46 26.89
CA MET A 228 6.08 -13.56 25.80
C MET A 228 7.12 -13.50 24.67
N GLU A 229 8.42 -13.46 24.98
CA GLU A 229 9.50 -13.49 23.98
C GLU A 229 9.43 -14.76 23.12
N ASN A 230 9.20 -15.92 23.74
CA ASN A 230 9.05 -17.18 23.02
C ASN A 230 7.82 -17.17 22.10
N THR A 231 6.69 -16.64 22.57
CA THR A 231 5.46 -16.52 21.76
C THR A 231 5.63 -15.57 20.58
N LEU A 232 6.33 -14.46 20.76
CA LEU A 232 6.49 -13.43 19.73
C LEU A 232 7.78 -13.56 18.92
N LYS A 233 8.57 -14.61 19.14
CA LYS A 233 9.92 -14.78 18.59
C LYS A 233 10.01 -14.57 17.08
N GLU A 234 9.06 -15.13 16.34
CA GLU A 234 9.02 -15.02 14.87
C GLU A 234 8.35 -13.72 14.39
N CYS A 235 7.59 -13.05 15.25
CA CYS A 235 6.91 -11.80 14.95
C CYS A 235 7.78 -10.56 15.21
N LEU A 236 8.55 -10.54 16.31
CA LEU A 236 9.39 -9.40 16.71
C LEU A 236 10.32 -8.88 15.62
N PRO A 237 11.04 -9.75 14.85
CA PRO A 237 11.91 -9.28 13.77
C PRO A 237 11.17 -8.66 12.59
N LEU A 238 9.86 -8.87 12.48
CA LEU A 238 9.02 -8.36 11.39
C LEU A 238 8.41 -6.98 11.71
N ILE A 239 8.53 -6.54 12.96
CA ILE A 239 8.11 -5.20 13.40
C ILE A 239 9.17 -4.17 13.03
N ARG A 240 8.74 -3.10 12.38
CA ARG A 240 9.62 -2.04 11.85
C ARG A 240 9.80 -0.94 12.88
N PHE A 241 10.36 -1.25 14.05
CA PHE A 241 10.46 -0.30 15.17
C PHE A 241 11.09 1.06 14.83
N PHE A 242 11.98 1.11 13.83
CA PHE A 242 12.57 2.36 13.36
C PHE A 242 11.59 3.30 12.65
N SER A 243 10.37 2.86 12.31
CA SER A 243 9.32 3.72 11.76
C SER A 243 8.42 4.38 12.78
N LEU A 244 8.64 4.10 14.07
CA LEU A 244 7.89 4.74 15.14
C LEU A 244 8.42 6.15 15.39
N SER A 245 7.54 7.03 15.84
CA SER A 245 7.94 8.31 16.43
C SER A 245 8.60 8.09 17.80
N SER A 246 9.39 9.06 18.26
CA SER A 246 10.01 9.02 19.60
C SER A 246 8.96 8.89 20.71
N LYS A 247 7.79 9.52 20.53
CA LYS A 247 6.66 9.44 21.47
C LYS A 247 6.06 8.03 21.52
N GLU A 248 5.79 7.43 20.37
CA GLU A 248 5.25 6.07 20.29
C GLU A 248 6.24 5.05 20.86
N PHE A 249 7.52 5.16 20.48
CA PHE A 249 8.56 4.32 21.05
C PHE A 249 8.59 4.40 22.59
N LEU A 250 8.64 5.62 23.14
CA LEU A 250 8.71 5.82 24.60
C LEU A 250 7.46 5.32 25.32
N GLN A 251 6.26 5.52 24.76
CA GLN A 251 5.01 5.19 25.45
C GLN A 251 4.57 3.74 25.26
N LYS A 252 4.92 3.10 24.13
CA LYS A 252 4.31 1.83 23.70
C LYS A 252 5.32 0.70 23.51
N VAL A 253 6.60 1.01 23.26
CA VAL A 253 7.64 -0.01 23.05
C VAL A 253 8.59 -0.08 24.24
N HIS A 254 9.03 1.06 24.77
CA HIS A 254 9.95 1.14 25.90
C HIS A 254 9.50 0.33 27.13
N PRO A 255 8.20 0.31 27.52
CA PRO A 255 7.75 -0.51 28.64
C PRO A 255 8.07 -2.01 28.45
N TYR A 256 8.11 -2.47 27.19
CA TYR A 256 8.40 -3.85 26.80
C TYR A 256 9.85 -4.08 26.34
N LYS A 257 10.79 -3.18 26.68
CA LYS A 257 12.18 -3.24 26.19
C LYS A 257 12.89 -4.58 26.41
N LYS A 258 12.52 -5.34 27.44
CA LYS A 258 13.09 -6.68 27.72
C LYS A 258 12.72 -7.73 26.66
N LEU A 259 11.67 -7.51 25.86
CA LEU A 259 11.33 -8.37 24.72
C LEU A 259 12.27 -8.16 23.52
N LEU A 260 12.98 -7.03 23.48
CA LEU A 260 13.89 -6.70 22.39
C LEU A 260 15.29 -7.16 22.74
N LYS A 261 16.00 -7.71 21.75
CA LYS A 261 17.43 -7.97 21.88
C LYS A 261 18.14 -6.67 22.25
N HIS A 262 19.05 -6.74 23.23
CA HIS A 262 19.80 -5.58 23.74
C HIS A 262 20.37 -4.69 22.63
N GLN A 263 21.05 -5.28 21.64
CA GLN A 263 21.62 -4.54 20.51
C GLN A 263 20.58 -3.78 19.69
N LEU A 264 19.39 -4.37 19.46
CA LEU A 264 18.32 -3.73 18.71
C LEU A 264 17.76 -2.54 19.48
N TYR A 265 17.54 -2.71 20.79
CA TYR A 265 17.04 -1.65 21.66
C TYR A 265 18.03 -0.47 21.74
N GLU A 266 19.32 -0.73 21.94
CA GLU A 266 20.35 0.32 21.96
C GLU A 266 20.44 1.06 20.62
N ASN A 267 20.45 0.33 19.50
CA ASN A 267 20.45 0.95 18.18
C ASN A 267 19.20 1.82 17.96
N LEU A 268 18.03 1.35 18.42
CA LEU A 268 16.78 2.09 18.33
C LEU A 268 16.80 3.35 19.19
N LEU A 269 17.26 3.27 20.44
CA LEU A 269 17.41 4.42 21.32
C LEU A 269 18.36 5.46 20.72
N ASN A 270 19.55 5.02 20.31
CA ASN A 270 20.56 5.89 19.71
C ASN A 270 20.05 6.57 18.43
N SER A 271 19.22 5.89 17.65
CA SER A 271 18.62 6.49 16.45
C SER A 271 17.72 7.70 16.72
N TYR A 272 17.24 7.90 17.95
CA TYR A 272 16.47 9.09 18.35
C TYR A 272 17.34 10.16 19.02
N LEU A 273 18.52 9.81 19.51
CA LEU A 273 19.37 10.68 20.32
C LEU A 273 20.52 11.29 19.52
N ASP A 274 21.02 10.58 18.51
CA ASP A 274 22.15 11.00 17.70
C ASP A 274 21.77 11.02 16.21
N PRO A 275 21.64 12.21 15.61
CA PRO A 275 21.23 12.37 14.21
C PRO A 275 22.33 11.95 13.21
N GLU A 276 23.59 11.80 13.65
CA GLU A 276 24.72 11.42 12.79
C GLU A 276 24.83 9.91 12.59
N ILE A 277 24.17 9.10 13.44
CA ILE A 277 24.21 7.64 13.34
C ILE A 277 23.51 7.19 12.07
N GLU A 278 24.21 6.37 11.29
CA GLU A 278 23.63 5.80 10.08
C GLU A 278 22.81 4.53 10.38
N PRO A 279 21.64 4.37 9.74
CA PRO A 279 20.89 3.13 9.82
C PRO A 279 21.70 1.99 9.23
N ASN A 280 21.61 0.82 9.86
CA ASN A 280 22.19 -0.39 9.29
C ASN A 280 21.46 -0.76 7.98
N ASP A 281 22.15 -1.42 7.06
CA ASP A 281 21.69 -1.76 5.71
C ASP A 281 20.39 -2.59 5.66
N ASN A 282 20.00 -3.22 6.77
CA ASN A 282 18.88 -4.15 6.85
C ASN A 282 17.58 -3.53 7.40
N VAL A 283 17.51 -2.22 7.62
CA VAL A 283 16.30 -1.58 8.17
C VAL A 283 15.25 -1.38 7.07
N SER A 284 14.04 -1.88 7.32
CA SER A 284 12.90 -1.73 6.42
C SER A 284 12.20 -0.39 6.61
N PHE A 285 11.61 0.12 5.54
CA PHE A 285 10.80 1.34 5.54
C PHE A 285 9.51 1.20 6.32
N PRO A 286 8.84 2.32 6.66
CA PRO A 286 7.42 2.29 6.96
C PRO A 286 6.64 1.50 5.89
N ARG A 287 5.56 0.83 6.30
CA ARG A 287 4.70 0.10 5.37
C ARG A 287 4.15 1.05 4.32
N ASN A 288 3.99 0.53 3.11
CA ASN A 288 3.43 1.27 1.98
C ASN A 288 1.91 1.38 2.14
N ILE A 289 1.50 2.37 2.94
CA ILE A 289 0.10 2.74 3.11
C ILE A 289 -0.31 3.54 1.87
N GLN A 290 -1.39 3.10 1.23
CA GLN A 290 -2.04 3.79 0.13
C GLN A 290 -3.02 4.80 0.72
N VAL A 291 -2.87 6.06 0.31
CA VAL A 291 -3.83 7.12 0.60
C VAL A 291 -4.13 7.83 -0.70
N ASP A 292 -5.10 7.29 -1.45
CA ASP A 292 -5.48 7.78 -2.79
C ASP A 292 -5.89 9.26 -2.79
N GLU A 293 -6.30 9.79 -1.63
CA GLU A 293 -6.64 11.21 -1.47
C GLU A 293 -5.42 12.14 -1.54
N ILE A 294 -4.23 11.63 -1.23
CA ILE A 294 -2.97 12.38 -1.16
C ILE A 294 -2.25 12.38 -2.51
N ILE A 295 -2.16 11.22 -3.17
CA ILE A 295 -1.45 11.06 -4.44
C ILE A 295 -2.12 10.03 -5.34
N ASP A 296 -2.30 10.39 -6.61
CA ASP A 296 -2.63 9.45 -7.69
C ASP A 296 -1.36 9.16 -8.50
N SER A 297 -0.62 8.12 -8.11
CA SER A 297 0.60 7.67 -8.79
C SER A 297 0.59 6.15 -8.96
N LYS A 298 1.05 5.70 -10.14
CA LYS A 298 1.33 4.27 -10.40
C LYS A 298 2.82 3.93 -10.30
N ILE A 299 3.69 4.94 -10.21
CA ILE A 299 5.14 4.77 -10.21
C ILE A 299 5.69 4.79 -8.77
N VAL A 300 5.17 5.66 -7.90
CA VAL A 300 5.71 5.88 -6.55
C VAL A 300 4.69 5.67 -5.45
N ASN A 301 5.18 5.50 -4.22
CA ASN A 301 4.38 5.40 -3.02
C ASN A 301 4.60 6.57 -2.06
N LEU A 302 3.84 6.60 -0.96
CA LEU A 302 3.95 7.66 0.05
C LEU A 302 5.33 7.76 0.71
N ASN A 303 6.09 6.67 0.78
CA ASN A 303 7.45 6.70 1.32
C ASN A 303 8.39 7.55 0.43
N ILE A 304 8.37 7.34 -0.88
CA ILE A 304 9.16 8.15 -1.82
C ILE A 304 8.70 9.62 -1.77
N VAL A 305 7.39 9.84 -1.77
CA VAL A 305 6.78 11.16 -1.74
C VAL A 305 7.13 11.91 -0.45
N SER A 306 7.12 11.21 0.69
CA SER A 306 7.55 11.74 1.99
C SER A 306 8.99 12.24 1.93
N THR A 307 9.90 11.42 1.41
CA THR A 307 11.32 11.80 1.28
C THR A 307 11.53 12.98 0.35
N ILE A 308 10.85 13.01 -0.80
CA ILE A 308 10.92 14.16 -1.70
C ILE A 308 10.36 15.42 -1.04
N SER A 309 9.26 15.30 -0.27
CA SER A 309 8.70 16.43 0.49
C SER A 309 9.70 16.98 1.49
N ARG A 310 10.40 16.10 2.24
CA ARG A 310 11.48 16.51 3.15
C ARG A 310 12.61 17.22 2.41
N TRP A 311 12.99 16.75 1.22
CA TRP A 311 14.01 17.40 0.39
C TRP A 311 13.57 18.77 -0.13
N ILE A 312 12.31 18.93 -0.52
CA ILE A 312 11.72 20.22 -0.96
C ILE A 312 11.75 21.22 0.21
N ASP A 313 11.27 20.81 1.38
CA ASP A 313 11.16 21.69 2.55
C ASP A 313 12.48 21.86 3.31
N LYS A 314 13.50 21.10 2.92
CA LYS A 314 14.80 21.05 3.58
C LYS A 314 14.67 20.68 5.07
N VAL A 315 13.62 19.90 5.39
CA VAL A 315 13.32 19.39 6.72
C VAL A 315 14.22 18.18 6.98
N GLU A 316 14.84 18.14 8.16
CA GLU A 316 15.54 16.96 8.68
C GLU A 316 16.71 16.43 7.82
N ILE A 317 17.35 17.28 6.99
CA ILE A 317 18.53 16.88 6.18
C ILE A 317 19.67 16.30 7.04
N ASN A 318 19.72 16.67 8.33
CA ASN A 318 20.78 16.27 9.24
C ASN A 318 20.47 15.00 10.05
N ASP A 319 19.23 14.49 10.05
CA ASP A 319 18.87 13.24 10.71
C ASP A 319 18.83 12.09 9.69
N LYS A 320 19.78 11.16 9.81
CA LYS A 320 19.93 10.00 8.93
C LYS A 320 18.78 8.98 9.04
N PHE A 321 17.99 9.02 10.12
CA PHE A 321 16.82 8.16 10.33
C PHE A 321 15.50 8.80 9.90
N SER A 322 15.45 10.11 9.65
CA SER A 322 14.23 10.87 9.29
C SER A 322 13.33 10.19 8.25
N GLN A 323 13.94 9.55 7.25
CA GLN A 323 13.24 8.90 6.15
C GLN A 323 12.65 7.53 6.54
N LEU A 324 13.15 6.92 7.61
CA LEU A 324 12.64 5.68 8.17
C LEU A 324 11.51 5.92 9.17
N ARG A 325 11.32 7.15 9.67
CA ARG A 325 10.30 7.56 10.65
C ARG A 325 8.92 7.75 10.02
N GLU A 326 8.03 8.41 10.76
CA GLU A 326 6.71 8.83 10.31
C GLU A 326 6.76 9.56 8.95
N LEU A 327 5.75 9.27 8.12
CA LEU A 327 5.58 9.86 6.81
C LEU A 327 5.39 11.39 6.93
N TYR A 328 6.20 12.14 6.19
CA TYR A 328 6.09 13.59 6.10
C TYR A 328 5.42 13.99 4.79
N VAL A 329 4.11 14.20 4.85
CA VAL A 329 3.32 14.47 3.65
C VAL A 329 2.53 15.78 3.81
N PRO A 330 3.22 16.94 3.77
CA PRO A 330 2.57 18.26 3.92
C PRO A 330 1.81 18.69 2.65
N TYR A 331 1.91 17.90 1.57
CA TYR A 331 1.36 18.21 0.27
C TYR A 331 0.35 17.16 -0.19
N LYS A 332 -0.68 17.64 -0.89
CA LYS A 332 -1.47 16.83 -1.84
C LYS A 332 -0.82 16.92 -3.22
N PHE A 333 -0.58 15.79 -3.85
CA PHE A 333 0.09 15.71 -5.15
C PHE A 333 -0.94 15.50 -6.25
N LYS A 334 -1.11 16.53 -7.09
CA LYS A 334 -1.98 16.47 -8.26
C LYS A 334 -1.20 15.95 -9.45
N LEU A 335 -1.66 14.85 -10.03
CA LEU A 335 -1.15 14.36 -11.31
C LEU A 335 -1.48 15.37 -12.42
N LEU A 336 -0.45 15.83 -13.13
CA LEU A 336 -0.58 16.69 -14.31
C LEU A 336 -0.52 15.87 -15.61
N LEU A 337 0.36 14.88 -15.65
CA LEU A 337 0.60 14.02 -16.81
C LEU A 337 1.01 12.63 -16.34
N ARG A 338 0.45 11.59 -16.97
CA ARG A 338 0.92 10.21 -16.93
C ARG A 338 1.08 9.70 -18.35
N ALA A 339 2.29 9.31 -18.74
CA ALA A 339 2.59 9.04 -20.15
C ALA A 339 1.81 7.86 -20.72
N SER A 340 1.60 6.80 -19.94
CA SER A 340 0.73 5.67 -20.31
C SER A 340 -0.75 6.04 -20.55
N LYS A 341 -1.20 7.20 -20.04
CA LYS A 341 -2.56 7.71 -20.20
C LYS A 341 -2.66 8.82 -21.25
N ASP A 342 -1.76 9.80 -21.16
CA ASP A 342 -1.83 11.05 -21.90
C ASP A 342 -0.95 11.05 -23.17
N GLY A 343 -0.04 10.08 -23.27
CA GLY A 343 0.91 9.92 -24.36
C GLY A 343 2.32 10.38 -23.97
N PHE A 344 3.32 9.76 -24.61
CA PHE A 344 4.72 9.96 -24.23
C PHE A 344 5.45 11.09 -24.99
N ASN A 345 4.85 11.62 -26.06
CA ASN A 345 5.52 12.60 -26.92
C ASN A 345 5.77 13.94 -26.20
N PRO A 346 6.93 14.61 -26.40
CA PRO A 346 7.22 15.94 -25.85
C PRO A 346 6.13 16.99 -26.04
N GLY A 347 5.40 16.96 -27.16
CA GLY A 347 4.27 17.88 -27.38
C GLY A 347 3.14 17.74 -26.35
N THR A 348 2.87 16.52 -25.86
CA THR A 348 1.90 16.28 -24.77
C THR A 348 2.40 16.90 -23.47
N PHE A 349 3.69 16.73 -23.15
CA PHE A 349 4.31 17.35 -21.98
C PHE A 349 4.13 18.87 -21.99
N HIS A 350 4.53 19.53 -23.07
CA HIS A 350 4.40 20.98 -23.16
C HIS A 350 2.96 21.46 -23.08
N THR A 351 2.02 20.74 -23.70
CA THR A 351 0.59 21.08 -23.63
C THR A 351 0.04 21.04 -22.20
N LEU A 352 0.48 20.08 -21.37
CA LEU A 352 -0.07 19.87 -20.03
C LEU A 352 0.73 20.59 -18.92
N CYS A 353 2.04 20.75 -19.10
CA CYS A 353 2.97 21.11 -18.05
C CYS A 353 3.68 22.45 -18.25
N ASP A 354 3.64 23.06 -19.43
CA ASP A 354 4.12 24.44 -19.58
C ASP A 354 3.30 25.40 -18.71
N ASP A 355 3.92 26.51 -18.30
CA ASP A 355 3.39 27.49 -17.34
C ASP A 355 3.12 26.94 -15.94
N LYS A 356 3.51 25.68 -15.64
CA LYS A 356 3.43 25.10 -14.30
C LYS A 356 4.78 25.19 -13.61
N ALA A 357 4.78 25.80 -12.42
CA ALA A 357 5.88 25.73 -11.46
C ALA A 357 5.63 24.67 -10.38
N PHE A 358 6.70 24.34 -9.65
CA PHE A 358 6.73 23.39 -8.54
C PHE A 358 6.24 22.02 -8.98
N THR A 359 6.96 21.39 -9.90
CA THR A 359 6.59 20.09 -10.47
C THR A 359 7.63 19.06 -10.14
N ILE A 360 7.20 17.82 -9.89
CA ILE A 360 8.06 16.68 -9.67
C ILE A 360 7.84 15.71 -10.82
N THR A 361 8.92 15.30 -11.47
CA THR A 361 8.90 14.28 -12.51
C THR A 361 9.38 12.96 -11.91
N PHE A 362 8.64 11.89 -12.16
CA PHE A 362 9.01 10.51 -11.84
C PHE A 362 9.04 9.69 -13.12
N VAL A 363 10.08 8.88 -13.28
CA VAL A 363 10.34 8.07 -14.46
C VAL A 363 10.64 6.66 -14.00
N LYS A 364 9.83 5.69 -14.44
CA LYS A 364 10.08 4.27 -14.20
C LYS A 364 10.94 3.71 -15.33
N ILE A 365 12.09 3.15 -14.99
CA ILE A 365 13.00 2.57 -15.97
C ILE A 365 12.48 1.19 -16.41
N LYS A 366 12.51 0.93 -17.72
CA LYS A 366 11.98 -0.31 -18.30
C LYS A 366 12.78 -1.52 -17.84
N GLU A 367 12.07 -2.60 -17.51
CA GLU A 367 12.63 -3.88 -17.04
C GLU A 367 13.41 -3.76 -15.71
N THR A 368 13.23 -2.67 -14.96
CA THR A 368 13.80 -2.51 -13.63
C THR A 368 12.76 -1.92 -12.67
N GLU A 369 13.07 -1.99 -11.37
CA GLU A 369 12.31 -1.30 -10.33
C GLU A 369 12.86 0.11 -10.04
N GLU A 370 13.86 0.56 -10.82
CA GLU A 370 14.53 1.84 -10.60
C GLU A 370 13.65 3.01 -11.04
N ILE A 371 13.61 4.04 -10.21
CA ILE A 371 12.84 5.26 -10.43
C ILE A 371 13.80 6.43 -10.43
N MET A 372 13.77 7.22 -11.50
CA MET A 372 14.55 8.45 -11.63
C MET A 372 13.63 9.65 -11.74
N GLY A 373 14.15 10.83 -11.47
CA GLY A 373 13.31 12.01 -11.53
C GLY A 373 14.01 13.29 -11.13
N GLY A 374 13.22 14.36 -11.09
CA GLY A 374 13.69 15.66 -10.66
C GLY A 374 12.55 16.56 -10.20
N TYR A 375 12.90 17.50 -9.33
CA TYR A 375 12.02 18.55 -8.85
C TYR A 375 12.37 19.87 -9.51
N ASN A 376 11.42 20.45 -10.25
CA ASN A 376 11.56 21.77 -10.85
C ASN A 376 10.73 22.79 -10.04
N PRO A 377 11.37 23.70 -9.27
CA PRO A 377 10.66 24.76 -8.57
C PRO A 377 10.20 25.90 -9.52
N SER A 378 10.76 25.98 -10.72
CA SER A 378 10.50 27.03 -11.70
C SER A 378 9.41 26.62 -12.68
N ILE A 379 8.95 27.59 -13.48
CA ILE A 379 7.98 27.35 -14.54
C ILE A 379 8.66 26.61 -15.70
N PHE A 380 8.03 25.54 -16.21
CA PHE A 380 8.39 24.98 -17.52
C PHE A 380 7.93 25.91 -18.65
N ILE A 381 8.81 26.14 -19.62
CA ILE A 381 8.54 26.95 -20.80
C ILE A 381 9.10 26.26 -22.05
N SER A 382 8.47 26.51 -23.20
CA SER A 382 8.92 26.02 -24.52
C SER A 382 9.72 27.09 -25.27
N SER A 383 10.93 27.41 -24.80
CA SER A 383 11.69 28.57 -25.29
C SER A 383 13.06 28.26 -25.91
N ASP A 384 13.48 26.99 -25.94
CA ASP A 384 14.82 26.59 -26.39
C ASP A 384 15.93 27.30 -25.60
N SER A 385 15.72 27.47 -24.30
CA SER A 385 16.62 28.20 -23.40
C SER A 385 16.91 27.44 -22.10
N TRP A 386 17.85 27.96 -21.32
CA TRP A 386 18.11 27.47 -19.98
C TRP A 386 17.22 28.17 -18.94
N GLY A 387 16.77 27.43 -17.95
CA GLY A 387 16.07 27.94 -16.77
C GLY A 387 16.99 27.99 -15.56
N LYS A 388 17.05 29.15 -14.91
CA LYS A 388 17.92 29.39 -13.76
C LYS A 388 17.25 29.03 -12.44
N THR A 389 17.86 28.15 -11.64
CA THR A 389 17.42 27.88 -10.25
C THR A 389 18.52 27.20 -9.44
N LYS A 390 18.51 27.43 -8.12
CA LYS A 390 19.37 26.74 -7.15
C LYS A 390 18.65 25.65 -6.35
N ASP A 391 17.31 25.66 -6.39
CA ASP A 391 16.47 24.84 -5.53
C ASP A 391 15.94 23.58 -6.25
N SER A 392 16.36 23.36 -7.51
CA SER A 392 16.12 22.11 -8.23
C SER A 392 17.03 20.99 -7.71
N PHE A 393 16.58 19.76 -7.86
CA PHE A 393 17.38 18.56 -7.61
C PHE A 393 16.89 17.42 -8.48
N ILE A 394 17.80 16.50 -8.81
CA ILE A 394 17.49 15.24 -9.48
C ILE A 394 17.75 14.08 -8.51
N PHE A 395 17.09 12.95 -8.73
CA PHE A 395 17.18 11.81 -7.84
C PHE A 395 17.06 10.46 -8.55
N THR A 396 17.53 9.42 -7.87
CA THR A 396 17.22 8.02 -8.20
C THR A 396 16.85 7.23 -6.94
N PHE A 397 15.93 6.28 -7.07
CA PHE A 397 15.58 5.24 -6.10
C PHE A 397 15.72 3.88 -6.77
N LYS A 398 16.39 2.92 -6.12
CA LYS A 398 16.55 1.58 -6.68
C LYS A 398 15.27 0.76 -6.73
N ASN A 399 14.32 1.05 -5.84
CA ASN A 399 12.95 0.53 -5.83
C ASN A 399 12.09 1.33 -4.84
N ILE A 400 10.78 1.07 -4.83
CA ILE A 400 9.81 1.73 -3.93
C ILE A 400 9.85 1.24 -2.47
N TYR A 401 10.67 0.25 -2.15
CA TYR A 401 10.72 -0.40 -0.83
C TYR A 401 12.01 -0.10 -0.04
N SER A 402 13.01 0.56 -0.63
CA SER A 402 14.33 0.80 -0.02
C SER A 402 15.01 2.10 -0.48
N PHE A 403 15.70 2.78 0.45
CA PHE A 403 16.54 3.97 0.23
C PHE A 403 17.98 3.55 -0.07
N LYS A 404 18.29 2.26 0.03
CA LYS A 404 19.63 1.77 -0.26
C LYS A 404 19.97 2.09 -1.71
N GLY A 405 21.06 2.82 -1.90
CA GLY A 405 21.49 3.28 -3.23
C GLY A 405 20.60 4.38 -3.83
N SER A 406 19.73 5.02 -3.03
CA SER A 406 19.07 6.25 -3.44
C SER A 406 20.05 7.41 -3.46
N ILE A 407 19.89 8.30 -4.44
CA ILE A 407 20.77 9.44 -4.64
C ILE A 407 19.90 10.66 -4.81
N ILE A 408 20.21 11.73 -4.08
CA ILE A 408 19.78 13.10 -4.39
C ILE A 408 21.01 13.87 -4.86
N SER A 409 20.88 14.49 -6.03
CA SER A 409 21.87 15.39 -6.60
C SER A 409 21.31 16.80 -6.73
N LYS A 410 22.03 17.78 -6.17
CA LYS A 410 21.64 19.18 -6.14
C LYS A 410 22.29 19.94 -7.29
N VAL A 411 21.69 21.06 -7.68
CA VAL A 411 22.26 21.94 -8.71
C VAL A 411 23.64 22.43 -8.27
N ASN A 412 24.64 22.23 -9.12
CA ASN A 412 25.97 22.81 -9.00
C ASN A 412 26.13 24.05 -9.89
N GLU A 413 25.53 24.06 -11.09
CA GLU A 413 25.51 25.20 -12.01
C GLU A 413 24.07 25.73 -12.18
N MET A 414 23.81 26.93 -11.63
CA MET A 414 22.45 27.45 -11.51
C MET A 414 21.88 27.95 -12.82
N ASP A 415 22.72 28.45 -13.73
CA ASP A 415 22.27 29.08 -14.98
C ASP A 415 21.77 28.06 -16.00
N CYS A 416 22.14 26.79 -15.86
CA CYS A 416 21.75 25.68 -16.74
C CYS A 416 20.90 24.60 -16.04
N ALA A 417 20.24 24.93 -14.92
CA ALA A 417 19.59 23.93 -14.06
C ALA A 417 18.37 23.24 -14.70
N ILE A 418 17.62 23.95 -15.55
CA ILE A 418 16.41 23.44 -16.25
C ILE A 418 16.59 23.59 -17.76
N ASN A 419 16.27 22.54 -18.51
CA ASN A 419 16.33 22.53 -19.97
C ASN A 419 14.91 22.70 -20.55
N ASN A 420 14.68 23.81 -21.26
CA ASN A 420 13.38 24.21 -21.81
C ASN A 420 13.32 24.03 -23.35
N HIS A 421 13.96 22.98 -23.87
CA HIS A 421 13.99 22.66 -25.30
C HIS A 421 12.67 22.09 -25.80
N ARG A 422 12.16 22.61 -26.93
CA ARG A 422 10.81 22.29 -27.46
C ARG A 422 10.62 20.87 -27.97
N GLU A 423 11.71 20.19 -28.32
CA GLU A 423 11.67 18.78 -28.75
C GLU A 423 11.89 17.80 -27.59
N HIS A 424 12.03 18.28 -26.35
CA HIS A 424 12.28 17.43 -25.18
C HIS A 424 11.08 17.42 -24.22
N GLY A 425 10.96 16.36 -23.43
CA GLY A 425 10.08 16.34 -22.26
C GLY A 425 10.69 17.13 -21.09
N PRO A 426 10.40 16.75 -19.85
CA PRO A 426 11.07 17.30 -18.68
C PRO A 426 12.59 17.20 -18.80
N GLY A 427 13.28 18.33 -18.60
CA GLY A 427 14.73 18.43 -18.68
C GLY A 427 15.33 19.12 -17.46
N PHE A 428 16.26 18.45 -16.79
CA PHE A 428 17.02 18.95 -15.64
C PHE A 428 18.49 19.03 -16.05
N GLY A 429 18.90 20.21 -16.50
CA GLY A 429 20.19 20.39 -17.15
C GLY A 429 20.34 19.47 -18.37
N ASN A 430 21.56 19.01 -18.60
CA ASN A 430 21.86 17.87 -19.48
C ASN A 430 21.98 16.56 -18.69
N ASP A 431 21.77 16.63 -17.38
CA ASP A 431 21.97 15.54 -16.45
C ASP A 431 20.80 14.56 -16.45
N LEU A 432 19.58 15.04 -16.74
CA LEU A 432 18.38 14.21 -16.86
C LEU A 432 17.41 14.80 -17.89
N ILE A 433 17.33 14.21 -19.09
CA ILE A 433 16.46 14.69 -20.18
C ILE A 433 15.61 13.56 -20.70
N LEU A 434 14.29 13.76 -20.72
CA LEU A 434 13.36 12.87 -21.43
C LEU A 434 13.23 13.33 -22.89
N TYR A 435 13.30 12.39 -23.84
CA TYR A 435 13.09 12.68 -25.25
C TYR A 435 12.51 11.46 -25.99
N ALA A 436 11.96 11.73 -27.17
CA ALA A 436 11.50 10.70 -28.09
C ALA A 436 12.59 10.41 -29.14
N SER A 437 13.00 9.15 -29.30
CA SER A 437 14.01 8.78 -30.29
C SER A 437 13.44 8.87 -31.72
N LYS A 438 14.12 9.61 -32.62
CA LYS A 438 13.71 9.78 -34.02
C LYS A 438 13.90 8.46 -34.79
N GLY A 439 12.81 7.80 -35.19
CA GLY A 439 12.82 6.68 -36.15
C GLY A 439 12.08 5.40 -35.73
N SER A 440 11.51 5.34 -34.52
CA SER A 440 10.73 4.19 -34.06
C SER A 440 9.24 4.37 -34.39
N ILE A 441 8.67 3.46 -35.19
CA ILE A 441 7.22 3.34 -35.46
C ILE A 441 6.44 2.98 -34.16
N THR A 442 7.14 2.74 -33.05
CA THR A 442 6.62 2.34 -31.74
C THR A 442 7.04 3.26 -30.58
N GLY A 443 7.46 4.51 -30.86
CA GLY A 443 7.60 5.56 -29.84
C GLY A 443 8.41 5.16 -28.60
N ILE A 444 9.61 4.59 -28.79
CA ILE A 444 10.51 4.30 -27.67
C ILE A 444 11.01 5.64 -27.08
N ASN A 445 10.58 5.93 -25.85
CA ASN A 445 11.02 7.10 -25.09
C ASN A 445 12.20 6.69 -24.24
N ALA A 446 13.24 7.50 -24.33
CA ALA A 446 14.47 7.30 -23.60
C ALA A 446 14.71 8.48 -22.67
N ILE A 447 15.50 8.21 -21.64
CA ILE A 447 16.03 9.23 -20.75
C ILE A 447 17.55 9.20 -20.86
N ILE A 448 18.13 10.37 -21.12
CA ILE A 448 19.58 10.56 -21.02
C ILE A 448 19.90 10.94 -19.58
N CYS A 449 20.87 10.25 -19.00
CA CYS A 449 21.42 10.55 -17.70
C CYS A 449 22.93 10.83 -17.81
N LYS A 450 23.35 12.03 -17.41
CA LYS A 450 24.76 12.45 -17.38
C LYS A 450 25.07 13.20 -16.09
N LYS A 451 26.34 13.49 -15.85
CA LYS A 451 26.77 14.41 -14.77
C LYS A 451 27.43 15.60 -15.45
N GLU A 452 26.72 16.71 -15.53
CA GLU A 452 27.19 17.99 -16.08
C GLU A 452 26.94 19.12 -15.07
N TYR A 453 25.68 19.43 -14.77
CA TYR A 453 25.26 20.59 -13.99
C TYR A 453 24.78 20.28 -12.57
N TYR A 454 24.56 19.01 -12.24
CA TYR A 454 24.23 18.55 -10.89
C TYR A 454 25.46 17.92 -10.20
N ASP A 455 25.49 17.93 -8.86
CA ASP A 455 26.68 17.64 -8.05
C ASP A 455 27.09 16.15 -8.00
N LYS A 456 26.22 15.21 -8.39
CA LYS A 456 26.41 13.76 -8.31
C LYS A 456 25.89 13.08 -9.57
N LYS A 457 26.54 11.99 -9.95
CA LYS A 457 26.07 11.09 -11.00
C LYS A 457 24.95 10.20 -10.45
N LEU A 458 23.85 10.03 -11.20
CA LEU A 458 22.74 9.16 -10.76
C LEU A 458 22.94 7.67 -11.10
N ASN A 459 23.78 7.35 -12.10
CA ASN A 459 24.08 5.97 -12.47
C ASN A 459 25.48 5.83 -13.07
N ASP A 460 26.19 4.74 -12.75
CA ASP A 460 27.56 4.50 -13.20
C ASP A 460 27.66 3.77 -14.55
N ILE A 461 26.60 3.07 -14.99
CA ILE A 461 26.73 2.01 -16.00
C ILE A 461 26.26 2.43 -17.41
N LYS A 462 25.22 3.27 -17.53
CA LYS A 462 24.61 3.65 -18.82
C LYS A 462 24.25 5.14 -18.84
N GLU A 463 24.35 5.76 -20.02
CA GLU A 463 23.95 7.16 -20.25
C GLU A 463 22.55 7.30 -20.86
N GLU A 464 21.99 6.23 -21.42
CA GLU A 464 20.64 6.22 -22.02
C GLU A 464 19.85 5.02 -21.51
N PHE A 465 18.60 5.25 -21.10
CA PHE A 465 17.71 4.22 -20.56
C PHE A 465 16.36 4.24 -21.27
N LEU A 466 15.77 3.06 -21.45
CA LEU A 466 14.39 2.93 -21.88
C LEU A 466 13.45 3.17 -20.72
N ILE A 467 12.32 3.82 -20.97
CA ILE A 467 11.32 4.17 -19.97
C ILE A 467 10.12 3.22 -20.09
N GLU A 468 9.61 2.74 -18.95
CA GLU A 468 8.32 2.02 -18.86
C GLU A 468 7.14 3.00 -18.82
N ASP A 469 7.21 3.99 -17.94
CA ASP A 469 6.22 5.07 -17.80
C ASP A 469 6.86 6.31 -17.15
N TYR A 470 6.24 7.48 -17.27
CA TYR A 470 6.61 8.66 -16.48
C TYR A 470 5.40 9.47 -16.04
N GLU A 471 5.51 10.09 -14.88
CA GLU A 471 4.47 10.92 -14.27
C GLU A 471 5.03 12.28 -13.86
N ILE A 472 4.21 13.33 -14.02
CA ILE A 472 4.51 14.67 -13.53
C ILE A 472 3.43 15.06 -12.53
N LEU A 473 3.85 15.35 -11.31
CA LEU A 473 2.96 15.73 -10.22
C LEU A 473 3.26 17.15 -9.75
N LYS A 474 2.22 17.82 -9.25
CA LYS A 474 2.32 19.13 -8.64
C LYS A 474 1.86 19.07 -7.18
N PRO A 475 2.71 19.41 -6.20
CA PRO A 475 2.33 19.49 -4.80
C PRO A 475 1.47 20.74 -4.53
N PHE A 476 0.48 20.59 -3.67
CA PHE A 476 -0.38 21.64 -3.11
C PHE A 476 -0.37 21.51 -1.59
N VAL A 477 -0.15 22.61 -0.86
CA VAL A 477 -0.08 22.56 0.60
C VAL A 477 -1.41 22.14 1.20
N LEU A 478 -1.36 21.16 2.11
CA LEU A 478 -2.47 20.83 2.99
C LEU A 478 -2.48 21.84 4.15
N LEU A 479 -3.44 22.76 4.15
CA LEU A 479 -3.65 23.67 5.29
C LEU A 479 -4.18 22.86 6.49
N ASP A 480 -3.37 22.73 7.53
CA ASP A 480 -3.76 22.08 8.80
C ASP A 480 -4.86 22.90 9.51
N LYS A 481 -5.95 22.21 9.90
CA LYS A 481 -7.12 22.78 10.62
C LYS A 481 -6.72 23.57 11.88
N ARG A 482 -5.59 23.24 12.52
CA ARG A 482 -5.06 23.98 13.69
C ARG A 482 -4.70 25.43 13.36
N PHE A 483 -4.18 25.71 12.16
CA PHE A 483 -3.90 27.07 11.72
C PHE A 483 -5.20 27.86 11.46
N LEU A 484 -6.26 27.17 11.04
CA LEU A 484 -7.58 27.78 10.91
C LEU A 484 -8.15 28.20 12.28
N TYR A 485 -7.89 27.43 13.34
CA TYR A 485 -8.37 27.75 14.70
C TYR A 485 -7.68 29.00 15.28
N VAL A 486 -6.38 29.18 15.01
CA VAL A 486 -5.64 30.41 15.37
C VAL A 486 -6.21 31.63 14.65
N LEU A 487 -6.64 31.49 13.39
CA LEU A 487 -7.32 32.55 12.63
C LEU A 487 -8.73 32.89 13.15
N LEU A 488 -9.35 31.97 13.90
CA LEU A 488 -10.74 32.09 14.37
C LEU A 488 -10.89 32.46 15.84
N ASN A 489 -9.79 32.57 16.60
CA ASN A 489 -9.84 32.94 18.02
C ASN A 489 -9.80 34.48 18.18
N PRO A 490 -10.92 35.16 18.51
CA PRO A 490 -10.96 36.62 18.61
C PRO A 490 -10.16 37.19 19.79
N ASP A 491 -9.68 36.35 20.71
CA ASP A 491 -8.93 36.77 21.90
C ASP A 491 -7.41 36.77 21.71
N PHE A 492 -6.90 36.36 20.54
CA PHE A 492 -5.47 36.40 20.24
C PHE A 492 -5.05 37.83 19.82
N ARG A 493 -4.55 38.62 20.78
CA ARG A 493 -3.95 39.93 20.50
C ARG A 493 -2.51 39.76 20.00
N VAL A 494 -2.28 40.05 18.72
CA VAL A 494 -0.93 40.25 18.18
C VAL A 494 -0.33 41.50 18.84
N GLN A 495 0.68 41.34 19.70
CA GLN A 495 1.47 42.47 20.20
C GLN A 495 2.34 42.99 19.07
N THR A 496 2.00 44.16 18.52
CA THR A 496 2.87 44.88 17.57
C THR A 496 4.02 45.52 18.34
N ALA A 497 5.26 45.25 17.92
CA ALA A 497 6.45 45.89 18.48
C ALA A 497 6.37 47.44 18.37
N PRO A 498 6.96 48.22 19.29
CA PRO A 498 6.63 49.63 19.48
C PRO A 498 7.06 50.61 18.37
N ASN A 499 7.68 50.14 17.27
CA ASN A 499 8.27 51.00 16.24
C ASN A 499 7.77 50.71 14.81
N PHE A 500 6.57 50.17 14.63
CA PHE A 500 5.96 50.05 13.29
C PHE A 500 5.25 51.36 12.89
N LYS A 501 5.92 52.19 12.07
CA LYS A 501 5.23 53.29 11.37
C LYS A 501 4.33 52.69 10.27
N ASN A 502 3.05 52.99 10.36
CA ASN A 502 2.02 52.61 9.40
C ASN A 502 2.37 53.13 7.98
N PRO A 503 2.53 52.29 6.94
CA PRO A 503 2.99 52.74 5.62
C PRO A 503 1.93 53.50 4.80
N LEU A 504 0.71 53.67 5.32
CA LEU A 504 -0.41 54.26 4.57
C LEU A 504 -0.52 55.80 4.68
N ARG A 505 0.57 56.52 4.98
CA ARG A 505 0.54 58.00 5.04
C ARG A 505 1.34 58.75 3.97
N ASP A 506 2.00 58.06 3.04
CA ASP A 506 2.63 58.72 1.88
C ASP A 506 1.99 58.29 0.55
N ASN A 507 1.30 59.25 -0.07
CA ASN A 507 0.56 59.15 -1.33
C ASN A 507 1.48 59.11 -2.56
N THR A 508 2.47 58.21 -2.62
CA THR A 508 3.35 58.09 -3.79
C THR A 508 3.55 56.64 -4.23
N TRP A 509 2.47 55.98 -4.64
CA TRP A 509 2.57 54.72 -5.40
C TRP A 509 1.56 54.74 -6.56
N SER A 510 2.04 54.62 -7.80
CA SER A 510 1.21 54.63 -9.01
C SER A 510 0.42 53.33 -9.15
N LYS A 511 -0.78 53.43 -9.75
CA LYS A 511 -1.80 52.37 -9.89
C LYS A 511 -1.36 51.09 -10.62
N GLU A 512 -0.16 51.01 -11.19
CA GLU A 512 0.32 49.84 -11.94
C GLU A 512 0.97 48.73 -11.09
N LYS A 513 1.18 48.94 -9.79
CA LYS A 513 1.76 47.92 -8.87
C LYS A 513 0.75 47.24 -7.93
N LEU A 514 -0.55 47.32 -8.24
CA LEU A 514 -1.64 46.89 -7.35
C LEU A 514 -2.43 45.67 -7.87
N PHE A 515 -1.79 44.78 -8.62
CA PHE A 515 -2.38 43.49 -8.99
C PHE A 515 -1.53 42.33 -8.47
N ARG A 516 -1.83 41.90 -7.24
CA ARG A 516 -1.80 40.51 -6.75
C ARG A 516 -2.22 40.54 -5.29
N ILE A 517 -2.96 39.51 -4.88
CA ILE A 517 -3.59 39.29 -3.55
C ILE A 517 -5.08 39.63 -3.55
N ILE A 518 -5.92 38.67 -3.96
CA ILE A 518 -7.23 38.43 -3.34
C ILE A 518 -7.47 36.91 -3.30
N GLY A 519 -7.48 36.34 -2.10
CA GLY A 519 -8.19 35.10 -1.79
C GLY A 519 -9.25 35.45 -0.75
N LEU A 520 -10.51 35.58 -1.17
CA LEU A 520 -11.65 35.84 -0.30
C LEU A 520 -12.16 34.51 0.28
N PHE A 521 -12.28 34.41 1.60
CA PHE A 521 -12.93 33.29 2.28
C PHE A 521 -14.22 33.76 2.96
N TYR A 522 -15.30 32.98 2.79
CA TYR A 522 -16.64 33.25 3.32
C TYR A 522 -16.87 32.43 4.60
N ILE A 523 -17.42 33.01 5.67
CA ILE A 523 -17.80 32.26 6.90
C ILE A 523 -19.20 32.67 7.36
N LYS A 524 -20.09 31.68 7.51
CA LYS A 524 -21.43 31.79 8.13
C LYS A 524 -21.33 31.32 9.58
N LYS A 525 -21.93 32.07 10.51
CA LYS A 525 -21.82 31.87 11.96
C LYS A 525 -22.91 30.90 12.47
N ASN A 526 -22.50 29.92 13.26
CA ASN A 526 -23.30 28.97 14.07
C ASN A 526 -24.07 27.85 13.32
N ALA A 527 -23.49 26.65 13.29
CA ALA A 527 -24.17 25.36 13.44
C ALA A 527 -23.12 24.24 13.63
N GLU A 528 -23.42 23.26 14.47
CA GLU A 528 -22.66 22.02 14.66
C GLU A 528 -22.35 21.34 13.32
N VAL A 529 -21.11 20.89 13.13
CA VAL A 529 -20.74 20.06 11.96
C VAL A 529 -21.06 18.61 12.31
N ILE A 530 -22.32 18.23 12.13
CA ILE A 530 -22.72 16.84 11.90
C ILE A 530 -22.54 16.60 10.39
N MET A 531 -21.72 15.60 10.03
CA MET A 531 -21.63 15.16 8.64
C MET A 531 -22.96 14.56 8.20
N HIS A 532 -23.57 15.14 7.17
CA HIS A 532 -24.52 14.43 6.33
C HIS A 532 -24.10 14.57 4.87
N GLU A 533 -23.89 13.42 4.23
CA GLU A 533 -23.89 13.26 2.78
C GLU A 533 -25.13 13.95 2.18
N SER A 534 -24.95 14.89 1.25
CA SER A 534 -26.02 15.20 0.28
C SER A 534 -25.51 15.98 -0.93
N LYS A 535 -25.67 15.31 -2.08
CA LYS A 535 -26.07 15.78 -3.41
C LYS A 535 -25.54 17.14 -3.89
N TYR A 536 -24.75 17.05 -4.97
CA TYR A 536 -24.60 18.05 -6.01
C TYR A 536 -25.89 18.85 -6.24
N TYR A 537 -25.78 20.17 -6.07
CA TYR A 537 -26.55 21.14 -6.83
C TYR A 537 -25.54 22.09 -7.47
N GLU A 538 -25.48 22.04 -8.79
CA GLU A 538 -24.89 23.09 -9.62
C GLU A 538 -25.67 24.38 -9.37
N THR A 539 -24.98 25.39 -8.86
CA THR A 539 -25.33 26.79 -9.08
C THR A 539 -24.06 27.50 -9.49
N ASP A 540 -24.12 28.12 -10.67
CA ASP A 540 -23.03 28.86 -11.28
C ASP A 540 -22.48 29.95 -10.36
N GLU A 541 -21.15 30.13 -10.46
CA GLU A 541 -20.29 31.09 -9.76
C GLU A 541 -19.77 30.66 -8.36
N PHE A 542 -18.43 30.64 -8.27
CA PHE A 542 -17.57 30.46 -7.08
C PHE A 542 -17.11 29.03 -6.72
N ARG A 543 -16.07 28.57 -7.45
CA ARG A 543 -15.16 27.49 -7.03
C ARG A 543 -14.27 27.96 -5.86
N ALA A 544 -14.23 27.20 -4.77
CA ALA A 544 -13.17 27.30 -3.77
C ALA A 544 -11.81 27.09 -4.45
N LYS A 545 -10.93 28.09 -4.44
CA LYS A 545 -9.60 28.03 -5.06
C LYS A 545 -8.60 27.43 -4.09
N GLU A 546 -8.04 26.28 -4.45
CA GLU A 546 -6.78 25.76 -3.91
C GLU A 546 -5.68 26.81 -4.12
N ILE A 547 -4.96 27.18 -3.05
CA ILE A 547 -3.90 28.19 -3.12
C ILE A 547 -2.60 27.50 -3.57
N PRO A 548 -1.95 27.93 -4.67
CA PRO A 548 -0.65 27.39 -5.05
C PRO A 548 0.42 27.75 -4.00
N PHE A 549 1.26 26.77 -3.65
CA PHE A 549 2.39 26.95 -2.74
C PHE A 549 3.36 28.02 -3.24
N ILE A 550 3.77 28.91 -2.33
CA ILE A 550 4.83 29.89 -2.54
C ILE A 550 5.87 29.56 -1.46
N GLY A 551 6.82 28.67 -1.78
CA GLY A 551 8.02 28.24 -1.03
C GLY A 551 8.13 28.52 0.48
N TRP A 552 8.49 27.50 1.26
CA TRP A 552 8.93 27.66 2.65
C TRP A 552 10.39 28.19 2.68
N GLN A 553 10.64 29.31 3.35
CA GLN A 553 12.00 29.85 3.56
C GLN A 553 12.27 29.98 5.07
N PRO A 554 13.25 29.24 5.64
CA PRO A 554 13.48 29.18 7.09
C PRO A 554 13.91 30.51 7.73
N GLU A 555 14.38 31.47 6.94
CA GLU A 555 14.91 32.75 7.43
C GLU A 555 13.88 33.89 7.43
N ARG A 556 12.63 33.63 7.02
CA ARG A 556 11.60 34.66 6.86
C ARG A 556 10.44 34.47 7.81
N PHE A 557 10.15 35.51 8.59
CA PHE A 557 8.95 35.57 9.41
C PHE A 557 7.73 35.85 8.53
N TRP A 558 6.70 35.00 8.67
CA TRP A 558 5.41 35.17 8.03
C TRP A 558 4.52 35.96 8.98
N ILE A 559 4.20 37.21 8.63
CA ILE A 559 3.22 37.99 9.38
C ILE A 559 1.92 38.05 8.56
N TYR A 560 0.87 37.45 9.10
CA TYR A 560 -0.49 37.61 8.61
C TYR A 560 -1.05 38.90 9.21
N VAL A 561 -1.17 39.95 8.39
CA VAL A 561 -1.76 41.23 8.82
C VAL A 561 -3.22 41.23 8.38
N VAL A 562 -4.14 41.29 9.34
CA VAL A 562 -5.54 41.62 9.04
C VAL A 562 -5.61 43.11 8.75
N VAL A 563 -5.78 43.48 7.48
CA VAL A 563 -5.70 44.87 7.00
C VAL A 563 -7.02 45.61 7.16
N GLY A 564 -8.11 44.88 7.42
CA GLY A 564 -9.39 45.49 7.75
C GLY A 564 -10.51 44.46 7.91
N SER A 565 -11.60 44.88 8.54
CA SER A 565 -12.84 44.13 8.57
C SER A 565 -13.98 44.99 8.05
N ILE A 566 -14.78 44.46 7.11
CA ILE A 566 -16.00 45.10 6.62
C ILE A 566 -17.19 44.29 7.12
N LYS A 567 -18.16 44.99 7.71
CA LYS A 567 -19.41 44.40 8.19
C LYS A 567 -20.50 44.69 7.16
N LEU A 568 -20.93 43.66 6.45
CA LEU A 568 -22.04 43.73 5.49
C LEU A 568 -23.19 42.89 6.05
N HIS A 569 -24.23 43.58 6.52
CA HIS A 569 -25.41 43.02 7.20
C HIS A 569 -25.08 41.98 8.28
N ASN A 570 -25.11 40.69 7.94
CA ASN A 570 -24.93 39.55 8.84
C ASN A 570 -23.55 38.86 8.73
N TYR A 571 -22.65 39.37 7.89
CA TYR A 571 -21.33 38.81 7.65
C TYR A 571 -20.21 39.75 8.11
N LYS A 572 -19.20 39.19 8.79
CA LYS A 572 -17.91 39.85 9.00
C LYS A 572 -16.96 39.31 7.94
N MET A 573 -16.48 40.18 7.04
CA MET A 573 -15.36 39.87 6.16
C MET A 573 -14.07 40.38 6.78
N ALA A 574 -13.02 39.55 6.80
CA ALA A 574 -11.67 39.96 7.18
C ALA A 574 -10.80 39.96 5.92
N LEU A 575 -10.11 41.07 5.68
CA LEU A 575 -9.10 41.17 4.63
C LEU A 575 -7.76 40.77 5.24
N VAL A 576 -7.20 39.63 4.83
CA VAL A 576 -5.90 39.15 5.31
C VAL A 576 -4.87 39.40 4.21
N GLN A 577 -3.87 40.23 4.52
CA GLN A 577 -2.69 40.41 3.68
C GLN A 577 -1.55 39.58 4.25
N ILE A 578 -1.00 38.72 3.40
CA ILE A 578 0.20 37.96 3.71
C ILE A 578 1.37 38.85 3.34
N VAL A 579 2.13 39.30 4.35
CA VAL A 579 3.33 40.11 4.13
C VAL A 579 4.55 39.21 4.30
N LEU A 580 5.30 39.08 3.20
CA LEU A 580 6.60 38.41 3.17
C LEU A 580 7.68 39.43 3.56
N PHE A 581 8.37 39.21 4.68
CA PHE A 581 9.56 39.98 5.03
C PHE A 581 10.80 39.27 4.47
N ASN A 582 11.71 40.03 3.85
CA ASN A 582 12.97 39.54 3.28
C ASN A 582 14.03 39.38 4.36
#